data_AF-D4N787-F1
#
_entry.id   AF-D4N787-F1
#
_cell.length_a   1.000
_cell.length_b   1.000
_cell.length_c   1.000
_cell.angle_alpha   90.00
_cell.angle_beta   90.00
_cell.angle_gamma   90.00
#
_symmetry.space_group_name_H-M   'P 1'
#
loop_
_entity.id
_entity.type
_entity.pdbx_description
1 polymer ?
#
loop_
_entity_poly.entity_id
_entity_poly.type
_entity_poly.pdbx_seq_one_letter_code
_entity_poly.pdbx_strand_id
1 'polypeptide(L)'
;MGLLFPNFVKAEQKLEISSGSPFVDSNGKLNIIGVVTNLGTTSEQVTVGLDVQKKLDNSKTTIQDATFSKIVYPGKESPFKFKINEDYDVVGKPYVFRTKSTDDPYYNIILQNYSNFPVGENRELVGTLKNNGSVVVQNISVFASVHDKNGTQIDSIQSNVIPILQPGEIRPFSARPDSTIVKNANYFSCAGFDPDASINTLYLGNGKFLPYGLESVARISNFLYDNSTDSISFNADHYNPLGGFVTLKIPQLEDNQIITIFLDDLGVTDAQISKNGKTITTNIFIPPDEHSVRISGILHHS
;
A
#
# COMPACT_ATOMS: atom_id res chain seq x y z
N MET A 1 50.94 -19.26 -24.09
CA MET A 1 49.64 -19.94 -23.97
C MET A 1 49.07 -19.54 -22.62
N GLY A 2 47.97 -18.81 -22.59
CA GLY A 2 47.39 -18.24 -21.37
C GLY A 2 46.34 -17.19 -21.74
N LEU A 3 45.19 -17.66 -22.22
CA LEU A 3 44.01 -16.83 -22.47
C LEU A 3 43.38 -16.47 -21.12
N LEU A 4 43.41 -15.20 -20.75
CA LEU A 4 42.57 -14.64 -19.69
C LEU A 4 41.20 -14.35 -20.30
N PHE A 5 40.21 -15.17 -19.98
CA PHE A 5 38.81 -14.83 -20.24
C PHE A 5 38.35 -13.83 -19.17
N PRO A 6 37.84 -12.63 -19.54
CA PRO A 6 37.14 -11.81 -18.58
C PRO A 6 35.82 -12.49 -18.22
N ASN A 7 35.68 -12.90 -16.96
CA ASN A 7 34.38 -13.26 -16.39
C ASN A 7 33.51 -12.01 -16.39
N PHE A 8 32.61 -11.90 -17.35
CA PHE A 8 31.50 -10.96 -17.28
C PHE A 8 30.55 -11.45 -16.19
N VAL A 9 30.67 -10.87 -14.99
CA VAL A 9 29.60 -10.94 -13.99
C VAL A 9 28.43 -10.17 -14.59
N LYS A 10 27.43 -10.92 -15.09
CA LYS A 10 26.15 -10.36 -15.54
C LYS A 10 25.57 -9.63 -14.33
N ALA A 11 25.29 -8.33 -14.46
CA ALA A 11 24.64 -7.56 -13.40
C ALA A 11 23.40 -8.34 -12.92
N GLU A 12 23.33 -8.59 -11.61
CA GLU A 12 22.25 -9.36 -11.00
C GLU A 12 20.92 -8.67 -11.33
N GLN A 13 20.06 -9.36 -12.07
CA GLN A 13 18.84 -8.77 -12.60
C GLN A 13 17.84 -8.64 -11.45
N LYS A 14 17.76 -7.43 -10.88
CA LYS A 14 16.99 -7.13 -9.66
C LYS A 14 15.48 -7.35 -9.81
N LEU A 15 14.96 -7.18 -11.02
CA LEU A 15 13.56 -7.37 -11.36
C LEU A 15 13.46 -8.30 -12.57
N GLU A 16 12.58 -9.28 -12.47
CA GLU A 16 12.22 -10.18 -13.56
C GLU A 16 10.79 -9.88 -14.03
N ILE A 17 10.55 -10.05 -15.32
CA ILE A 17 9.21 -9.94 -15.90
C ILE A 17 8.85 -11.25 -16.61
N SER A 18 7.68 -11.78 -16.26
CA SER A 18 7.07 -12.92 -16.94
C SER A 18 5.84 -12.43 -17.70
N SER A 19 5.60 -12.99 -18.89
CA SER A 19 4.40 -12.68 -19.69
C SER A 19 3.41 -13.83 -19.61
N GLY A 20 2.14 -13.48 -19.43
CA GLY A 20 1.04 -14.43 -19.59
C GLY A 20 0.62 -14.59 -21.06
N SER A 21 -0.41 -15.40 -21.29
CA SER A 21 -1.06 -15.53 -22.59
C SER A 21 -1.93 -14.29 -22.88
N PRO A 22 -1.68 -13.57 -23.99
CA PRO A 22 -2.59 -12.53 -24.45
C PRO A 22 -3.99 -13.07 -24.71
N PHE A 23 -5.00 -12.26 -24.47
CA PHE A 23 -6.39 -12.62 -24.78
C PHE A 23 -7.20 -11.40 -25.22
N VAL A 24 -8.32 -11.63 -25.90
CA VAL A 24 -9.28 -10.58 -26.25
C VAL A 24 -10.41 -10.60 -25.24
N ASP A 25 -10.67 -9.47 -24.59
CA ASP A 25 -11.72 -9.34 -23.58
C ASP A 25 -13.13 -9.28 -24.18
N SER A 26 -14.14 -9.28 -23.32
CA SER A 26 -15.55 -9.23 -23.75
C SER A 26 -15.93 -7.97 -24.53
N ASN A 27 -15.10 -6.92 -24.50
CA ASN A 27 -15.29 -5.68 -25.24
C ASN A 27 -14.46 -5.64 -26.53
N GLY A 28 -13.81 -6.75 -26.91
CA GLY A 28 -12.99 -6.82 -28.12
C GLY A 28 -11.58 -6.26 -27.98
N LYS A 29 -11.14 -5.84 -26.77
CA LYS A 29 -9.79 -5.29 -26.58
C LYS A 29 -8.77 -6.39 -26.30
N LEU A 30 -7.62 -6.28 -26.96
CA LEU A 30 -6.46 -7.14 -26.68
C LEU A 30 -5.87 -6.78 -25.33
N ASN A 31 -5.72 -7.78 -24.46
CA ASN A 31 -5.12 -7.65 -23.15
C ASN A 31 -3.73 -8.32 -23.17
N ILE A 32 -2.71 -7.57 -22.75
CA ILE A 32 -1.35 -8.08 -22.53
C ILE A 32 -1.08 -8.09 -21.03
N ILE A 33 -0.76 -9.26 -20.50
CA ILE A 33 -0.67 -9.51 -19.06
C ILE A 33 0.69 -10.10 -18.69
N GLY A 34 1.02 -10.01 -17.40
CA GLY A 34 2.19 -10.65 -16.85
C GLY A 34 2.38 -10.33 -15.38
N VAL A 35 3.57 -10.65 -14.88
CA VAL A 35 3.97 -10.43 -13.48
C VAL A 35 5.39 -9.86 -13.45
N VAL A 36 5.60 -8.88 -12.58
CA VAL A 36 6.93 -8.42 -12.18
C VAL A 36 7.30 -9.08 -10.85
N THR A 37 8.48 -9.68 -10.80
CA THR A 37 9.04 -10.31 -9.59
C THR A 37 10.26 -9.51 -9.13
N ASN A 38 10.28 -9.11 -7.84
CA ASN A 38 11.43 -8.45 -7.25
C ASN A 38 12.36 -9.47 -6.59
N LEU A 39 13.46 -9.77 -7.28
CA LEU A 39 14.52 -10.68 -6.82
C LEU A 39 15.61 -9.94 -6.02
N GLY A 40 15.51 -8.61 -5.93
CA GLY A 40 16.43 -7.76 -5.20
C GLY A 40 16.17 -7.68 -3.69
N THR A 41 16.94 -6.83 -3.03
CA THR A 41 16.91 -6.60 -1.57
C THR A 41 16.22 -5.29 -1.17
N THR A 42 15.72 -4.52 -2.13
CA THR A 42 15.11 -3.19 -1.91
C THR A 42 13.73 -3.13 -2.55
N SER A 43 12.82 -2.37 -1.95
CA SER A 43 11.46 -2.19 -2.45
C SER A 43 11.45 -1.26 -3.67
N GLU A 44 10.68 -1.61 -4.69
CA GLU A 44 10.69 -0.90 -5.97
C GLU A 44 9.28 -0.47 -6.38
N GLN A 45 9.12 0.79 -6.76
CA GLN A 45 8.00 1.22 -7.59
C GLN A 45 8.35 0.92 -9.05
N VAL A 46 7.50 0.17 -9.76
CA VAL A 46 7.79 -0.33 -11.11
C VAL A 46 6.79 0.20 -12.11
N THR A 47 7.31 0.77 -13.21
CA THR A 47 6.54 1.07 -14.41
C THR A 47 6.92 0.07 -15.50
N VAL A 48 5.94 -0.63 -16.04
CA VAL A 48 6.08 -1.57 -17.14
C VAL A 48 5.86 -0.82 -18.45
N GLY A 49 6.67 -1.11 -19.45
CA GLY A 49 6.55 -0.61 -20.81
C GLY A 49 6.13 -1.70 -21.78
N LEU A 50 5.36 -1.33 -22.80
CA LEU A 50 5.02 -2.17 -23.93
C LEU A 50 5.13 -1.34 -25.21
N ASP A 51 6.01 -1.75 -26.10
CA ASP A 51 6.15 -1.08 -27.38
C ASP A 51 4.96 -1.46 -28.29
N VAL A 52 4.42 -0.46 -28.97
CA VAL A 52 3.30 -0.59 -29.88
C VAL A 52 3.53 0.22 -31.15
N GLN A 53 2.84 -0.15 -32.20
CA GLN A 53 2.86 0.55 -33.48
C GLN A 53 1.45 1.02 -33.83
N LYS A 54 1.29 2.30 -34.17
CA LYS A 54 0.03 2.81 -34.70
C LYS A 54 -0.23 2.24 -36.08
N LYS A 55 -1.43 1.71 -36.31
CA LYS A 55 -1.84 1.14 -37.60
C LYS A 55 -1.96 2.18 -38.71
N LEU A 56 -2.33 3.42 -38.36
CA LEU A 56 -2.61 4.48 -39.33
C LEU A 56 -1.34 4.97 -40.06
N ASP A 57 -0.25 5.18 -39.33
CA ASP A 57 0.97 5.82 -39.84
C ASP A 57 2.24 5.00 -39.59
N ASN A 58 2.11 3.80 -39.04
CA ASN A 58 3.22 2.91 -38.66
C ASN A 58 4.21 3.51 -37.66
N SER A 59 3.87 4.62 -36.98
CA SER A 59 4.73 5.20 -35.95
C SER A 59 4.80 4.30 -34.72
N LYS A 60 5.99 4.20 -34.13
CA LYS A 60 6.23 3.41 -32.92
C LYS A 60 6.13 4.30 -31.68
N THR A 61 5.53 3.77 -30.63
CA THR A 61 5.47 4.41 -29.32
C THR A 61 5.45 3.34 -28.22
N THR A 62 5.51 3.76 -26.96
CA THR A 62 5.52 2.87 -25.80
C THR A 62 4.36 3.22 -24.90
N ILE A 63 3.48 2.24 -24.63
CA ILE A 63 2.47 2.34 -23.58
C ILE A 63 3.15 2.00 -22.25
N GLN A 64 2.84 2.77 -21.22
CA GLN A 64 3.43 2.63 -19.89
C GLN A 64 2.31 2.50 -18.88
N ASP A 65 2.45 1.58 -17.92
CA ASP A 65 1.53 1.46 -16.81
C ASP A 65 2.26 0.93 -15.56
N ALA A 66 1.68 1.17 -14.39
CA ALA A 66 2.16 0.60 -13.15
C ALA A 66 1.75 -0.89 -13.03
N THR A 67 2.43 -1.62 -12.15
CA THR A 67 1.92 -2.90 -11.65
C THR A 67 0.72 -2.68 -10.73
N PHE A 68 -0.07 -3.73 -10.46
CA PHE A 68 -1.26 -3.63 -9.60
C PHE A 68 -0.93 -3.31 -8.14
N SER A 69 0.26 -3.66 -7.67
CA SER A 69 0.84 -3.07 -6.46
C SER A 69 1.71 -1.88 -6.81
N LYS A 70 1.60 -0.80 -6.04
CA LYS A 70 2.46 0.40 -6.19
C LYS A 70 3.91 0.11 -5.87
N ILE A 71 4.13 -0.79 -4.91
CA ILE A 71 5.46 -1.21 -4.46
C ILE A 71 5.54 -2.73 -4.63
N VAL A 72 6.60 -3.18 -5.31
CA VAL A 72 6.99 -4.59 -5.37
C VAL A 72 8.10 -4.79 -4.34
N TYR A 73 7.74 -5.35 -3.20
CA TYR A 73 8.69 -5.61 -2.10
C TYR A 73 9.64 -6.76 -2.44
N PRO A 74 10.82 -6.85 -1.80
CA PRO A 74 11.76 -7.97 -1.96
C PRO A 74 11.08 -9.35 -1.82
N GLY A 75 11.31 -10.23 -2.79
CA GLY A 75 10.73 -11.57 -2.84
C GLY A 75 9.22 -11.60 -3.12
N LYS A 76 8.62 -10.46 -3.51
CA LYS A 76 7.20 -10.36 -3.87
C LYS A 76 7.03 -10.15 -5.37
N GLU A 77 5.79 -10.37 -5.79
CA GLU A 77 5.36 -10.35 -7.17
C GLU A 77 4.16 -9.41 -7.31
N SER A 78 4.07 -8.75 -8.45
CA SER A 78 2.97 -7.84 -8.76
C SER A 78 2.50 -8.03 -10.20
N PRO A 79 1.25 -8.45 -10.43
CA PRO A 79 0.70 -8.56 -11.77
C PRO A 79 0.57 -7.19 -12.44
N PHE A 80 0.52 -7.19 -13.77
CA PHE A 80 0.13 -6.03 -14.58
C PHE A 80 -0.81 -6.47 -15.71
N LYS A 81 -1.50 -5.49 -16.32
CA LYS A 81 -2.36 -5.70 -17.47
C LYS A 81 -2.45 -4.42 -18.32
N PHE A 82 -2.06 -4.53 -19.58
CA PHE A 82 -2.35 -3.51 -20.60
C PHE A 82 -3.62 -3.86 -21.36
N LYS A 83 -4.48 -2.87 -21.58
CA LYS A 83 -5.60 -2.93 -22.53
C LYS A 83 -5.23 -2.15 -23.78
N ILE A 84 -5.03 -2.85 -24.88
CA ILE A 84 -4.56 -2.26 -26.14
C ILE A 84 -5.77 -1.74 -26.92
N ASN A 85 -5.68 -0.47 -27.35
CA ASN A 85 -6.68 0.11 -28.24
C ASN A 85 -6.52 -0.44 -29.66
N GLU A 86 -7.63 -0.52 -30.40
CA GLU A 86 -7.68 -1.14 -31.72
C GLU A 86 -6.75 -0.48 -32.75
N ASP A 87 -6.40 0.79 -32.54
CA ASP A 87 -5.50 1.58 -33.39
C ASP A 87 -4.02 1.13 -33.32
N TYR A 88 -3.68 0.21 -32.41
CA TYR A 88 -2.32 -0.21 -32.15
C TYR A 88 -2.11 -1.71 -32.39
N ASP A 89 -0.93 -2.05 -32.90
CA ASP A 89 -0.38 -3.40 -32.88
C ASP A 89 0.72 -3.51 -31.83
N VAL A 90 0.74 -4.63 -31.11
CA VAL A 90 1.76 -4.90 -30.08
C VAL A 90 3.08 -5.29 -30.74
N VAL A 91 4.17 -4.66 -30.31
CA VAL A 91 5.52 -4.91 -30.83
C VAL A 91 6.39 -5.45 -29.70
N GLY A 92 6.61 -6.76 -29.71
CA GLY A 92 7.46 -7.43 -28.73
C GLY A 92 6.75 -7.78 -27.42
N LYS A 93 7.54 -7.90 -26.34
CA LYS A 93 7.06 -8.32 -25.01
C LYS A 93 7.14 -7.14 -24.03
N PRO A 94 6.30 -7.13 -22.98
CA PRO A 94 6.44 -6.18 -21.88
C PRO A 94 7.85 -6.20 -21.27
N TYR A 95 8.31 -5.06 -20.79
CA TYR A 95 9.61 -4.90 -20.13
C TYR A 95 9.54 -3.88 -18.98
N VAL A 96 10.52 -3.94 -18.07
CA VAL A 96 10.65 -2.91 -17.02
C VAL A 96 11.11 -1.60 -17.69
N PHE A 97 10.22 -0.61 -17.74
CA PHE A 97 10.49 0.69 -18.38
C PHE A 97 11.22 1.63 -17.42
N ARG A 98 10.76 1.69 -16.17
CA ARG A 98 11.34 2.54 -15.13
C ARG A 98 11.13 1.93 -13.76
N THR A 99 12.09 2.18 -12.87
CA THR A 99 12.00 1.84 -11.46
C THR A 99 12.35 3.02 -10.58
N LYS A 100 11.85 2.99 -9.34
CA LYS A 100 12.26 3.91 -8.27
C LYS A 100 12.29 3.14 -6.95
N SER A 101 13.48 3.04 -6.35
CA SER A 101 13.62 2.46 -5.02
C SER A 101 12.89 3.31 -3.98
N THR A 102 12.28 2.64 -3.00
CA THR A 102 11.58 3.27 -1.88
C THR A 102 11.92 2.56 -0.57
N ASP A 103 11.92 3.33 0.53
CA ASP A 103 12.08 2.82 1.89
C ASP A 103 10.72 2.62 2.59
N ASP A 104 9.62 2.73 1.83
CA ASP A 104 8.28 2.50 2.36
C ASP A 104 8.18 1.11 2.99
N PRO A 105 7.73 1.00 4.26
CA PRO A 105 7.66 -0.28 4.95
C PRO A 105 6.60 -1.18 4.33
N TYR A 106 6.77 -2.50 4.46
CA TYR A 106 5.75 -3.46 4.09
C TYR A 106 4.60 -3.41 5.11
N TYR A 107 3.41 -3.00 4.67
CA TYR A 107 2.22 -2.91 5.51
C TYR A 107 1.65 -4.31 5.83
N ASN A 108 2.27 -5.03 6.77
CA ASN A 108 1.80 -6.34 7.23
C ASN A 108 0.67 -6.27 8.28
N ILE A 109 -0.16 -5.23 8.21
CA ILE A 109 -1.28 -5.01 9.14
C ILE A 109 -2.60 -5.59 8.62
N ILE A 110 -2.68 -5.90 7.32
CA ILE A 110 -3.86 -6.53 6.73
C ILE A 110 -3.62 -8.02 6.63
N LEU A 111 -4.48 -8.79 7.29
CA LEU A 111 -4.56 -10.24 7.13
C LEU A 111 -5.55 -10.55 6.00
N GLN A 112 -5.04 -11.14 4.93
CA GLN A 112 -5.85 -11.64 3.81
C GLN A 112 -6.15 -13.13 4.02
N ASN A 113 -7.43 -13.51 3.96
CA ASN A 113 -7.88 -14.89 4.04
C ASN A 113 -8.69 -15.25 2.80
N TYR A 114 -8.20 -16.21 2.02
CA TYR A 114 -8.81 -16.64 0.76
C TYR A 114 -8.41 -18.07 0.40
N SER A 115 -9.19 -18.69 -0.47
CA SER A 115 -8.81 -19.90 -1.19
C SER A 115 -8.28 -19.50 -2.56
N ASN A 116 -7.19 -20.14 -3.01
CA ASN A 116 -6.68 -19.95 -4.36
C ASN A 116 -7.51 -20.67 -5.43
N PHE A 117 -8.55 -21.40 -5.05
CA PHE A 117 -9.49 -22.02 -5.98
C PHE A 117 -10.65 -21.10 -6.33
N PRO A 118 -11.04 -21.04 -7.62
CA PRO A 118 -12.18 -20.26 -8.07
C PRO A 118 -13.51 -20.73 -7.49
N VAL A 119 -14.37 -19.76 -7.16
CA VAL A 119 -15.68 -20.01 -6.56
C VAL A 119 -16.80 -19.54 -7.49
N GLY A 120 -17.88 -20.33 -7.55
CA GLY A 120 -19.09 -20.02 -8.32
C GLY A 120 -18.90 -20.11 -9.83
N GLU A 121 -19.98 -19.82 -10.58
CA GLU A 121 -20.00 -19.88 -12.05
C GLU A 121 -19.07 -18.83 -12.70
N ASN A 122 -18.91 -17.69 -12.02
CA ASN A 122 -17.99 -16.63 -12.44
C ASN A 122 -16.52 -16.93 -12.11
N ARG A 123 -16.24 -18.08 -11.47
CA ARG A 123 -14.90 -18.53 -11.07
C ARG A 123 -14.09 -17.42 -10.40
N GLU A 124 -14.69 -16.78 -9.42
CA GLU A 124 -14.13 -15.60 -8.73
C GLU A 124 -13.11 -15.99 -7.67
N LEU A 125 -12.13 -15.12 -7.46
CA LEU A 125 -11.33 -15.11 -6.24
C LEU A 125 -12.13 -14.39 -5.16
N VAL A 126 -12.51 -15.10 -4.11
CA VAL A 126 -13.25 -14.55 -2.98
C VAL A 126 -12.50 -14.75 -1.68
N GLY A 127 -12.66 -13.80 -0.77
CA GLY A 127 -12.02 -13.86 0.54
C GLY A 127 -12.40 -12.70 1.42
N THR A 128 -11.64 -12.51 2.49
CA THR A 128 -11.79 -11.40 3.43
C THR A 128 -10.45 -10.74 3.72
N LEU A 129 -10.47 -9.42 3.89
CA LEU A 129 -9.40 -8.65 4.50
C LEU A 129 -9.77 -8.30 5.93
N LYS A 130 -8.84 -8.51 6.87
CA LYS A 130 -8.94 -8.04 8.24
C LYS A 130 -7.81 -7.06 8.52
N ASN A 131 -8.13 -5.86 9.00
CA ASN A 131 -7.12 -4.95 9.51
C ASN A 131 -6.79 -5.31 10.97
N ASN A 132 -5.62 -5.90 11.19
CA ASN A 132 -5.08 -6.20 12.51
C ASN A 132 -4.20 -5.07 13.07
N GLY A 133 -4.01 -3.99 12.32
CA GLY A 133 -3.28 -2.80 12.77
C GLY A 133 -4.13 -1.86 13.59
N SER A 134 -3.49 -0.79 14.08
CA SER A 134 -4.13 0.30 14.82
C SER A 134 -4.47 1.52 13.95
N VAL A 135 -4.21 1.46 12.65
CA VAL A 135 -4.43 2.57 11.70
C VAL A 135 -5.52 2.21 10.70
N VAL A 136 -6.30 3.19 10.25
CA VAL A 136 -7.24 3.00 9.15
C VAL A 136 -6.45 2.82 7.85
N VAL A 137 -6.88 1.87 7.04
CA VAL A 137 -6.33 1.69 5.69
C VAL A 137 -7.38 2.08 4.66
N GLN A 138 -6.96 2.77 3.62
CA GLN A 138 -7.84 3.33 2.60
C GLN A 138 -7.54 2.77 1.22
N ASN A 139 -8.57 2.78 0.37
CA ASN A 139 -8.52 2.42 -1.05
C ASN A 139 -7.79 1.09 -1.32
N ILE A 140 -8.13 0.06 -0.55
CA ILE A 140 -7.49 -1.24 -0.69
C ILE A 140 -8.11 -1.96 -1.87
N SER A 141 -7.26 -2.52 -2.73
CA SER A 141 -7.69 -3.47 -3.73
C SER A 141 -6.92 -4.78 -3.56
N VAL A 142 -7.57 -5.89 -3.87
CA VAL A 142 -6.92 -7.21 -3.95
C VAL A 142 -6.60 -7.49 -5.41
N PHE A 143 -5.38 -7.93 -5.69
CA PHE A 143 -4.98 -8.35 -7.02
C PHE A 143 -4.57 -9.82 -7.03
N ALA A 144 -4.61 -10.45 -8.20
CA ALA A 144 -4.12 -11.81 -8.40
C ALA A 144 -3.81 -12.11 -9.88
N SER A 145 -2.96 -13.10 -10.10
CA SER A 145 -2.76 -13.78 -11.38
C SER A 145 -3.73 -14.94 -11.51
N VAL A 146 -4.36 -15.09 -12.68
CA VAL A 146 -5.28 -16.19 -12.97
C VAL A 146 -4.60 -17.19 -13.88
N HIS A 147 -4.64 -18.47 -13.52
CA HIS A 147 -3.95 -19.52 -14.25
C HIS A 147 -4.91 -20.55 -14.82
N ASP A 148 -4.58 -21.11 -15.97
CA ASP A 148 -5.27 -22.28 -16.52
C ASP A 148 -4.83 -23.59 -15.85
N LYS A 149 -5.39 -24.71 -16.31
CA LYS A 149 -5.04 -26.06 -15.81
C LYS A 149 -3.58 -26.47 -16.05
N ASN A 150 -2.89 -25.80 -16.98
CA ASN A 150 -1.49 -26.06 -17.31
C ASN A 150 -0.54 -25.13 -16.53
N GLY A 151 -1.08 -24.24 -15.69
CA GLY A 151 -0.31 -23.25 -14.92
C GLY A 151 0.03 -21.99 -15.72
N THR A 152 -0.44 -21.85 -16.96
CA THR A 152 -0.21 -20.65 -17.76
C THR A 152 -1.07 -19.52 -17.25
N GLN A 153 -0.48 -18.34 -17.02
CA GLN A 153 -1.24 -17.16 -16.66
C GLN A 153 -2.11 -16.72 -17.85
N ILE A 154 -3.41 -16.65 -17.64
CA ILE A 154 -4.41 -16.26 -18.64
C ILE A 154 -5.13 -14.96 -18.29
N ASP A 155 -4.95 -14.47 -17.05
CA ASP A 155 -5.42 -13.14 -16.66
C ASP A 155 -4.58 -12.50 -15.55
N SER A 156 -4.74 -11.19 -15.38
CA SER A 156 -4.39 -10.44 -14.17
C SER A 156 -5.64 -9.69 -13.70
N ILE A 157 -6.10 -9.95 -12.49
CA ILE A 157 -7.35 -9.37 -11.97
C ILE A 157 -7.12 -8.49 -10.75
N GLN A 158 -8.05 -7.57 -10.54
CA GLN A 158 -8.11 -6.71 -9.37
C GLN A 158 -9.57 -6.65 -8.89
N SER A 159 -9.78 -6.62 -7.57
CA SER A 159 -11.10 -6.46 -6.96
C SER A 159 -11.59 -5.02 -7.12
N ASN A 160 -12.86 -4.81 -6.80
CA ASN A 160 -13.32 -3.47 -6.46
C ASN A 160 -12.53 -2.92 -5.27
N VAL A 161 -12.39 -1.60 -5.24
CA VAL A 161 -11.73 -0.88 -4.15
C VAL A 161 -12.59 -0.94 -2.89
N ILE A 162 -12.00 -1.37 -1.78
CA ILE A 162 -12.52 -1.20 -0.43
C ILE A 162 -12.05 0.18 0.04
N PRO A 163 -12.95 1.18 0.12
CA PRO A 163 -12.54 2.57 0.32
C PRO A 163 -11.91 2.78 1.70
N ILE A 164 -12.41 2.08 2.73
CA ILE A 164 -11.96 2.20 4.11
C ILE A 164 -12.02 0.81 4.76
N LEU A 165 -10.96 0.47 5.51
CA LEU A 165 -10.90 -0.70 6.40
C LEU A 165 -10.37 -0.27 7.78
N GLN A 166 -11.27 -0.22 8.77
CA GLN A 166 -10.97 0.22 10.13
C GLN A 166 -10.16 -0.82 10.93
N PRO A 167 -9.41 -0.42 11.97
CA PRO A 167 -8.80 -1.35 12.91
C PRO A 167 -9.80 -2.40 13.43
N GLY A 168 -9.43 -3.68 13.34
CA GLY A 168 -10.25 -4.82 13.72
C GLY A 168 -11.35 -5.22 12.72
N GLU A 169 -11.66 -4.37 11.73
CA GLU A 169 -12.73 -4.61 10.77
C GLU A 169 -12.36 -5.73 9.79
N ILE A 170 -13.37 -6.52 9.42
CA ILE A 170 -13.29 -7.56 8.40
C ILE A 170 -14.20 -7.17 7.24
N ARG A 171 -13.66 -7.11 6.02
CA ARG A 171 -14.42 -6.84 4.80
C ARG A 171 -14.23 -7.95 3.77
N PRO A 172 -15.31 -8.42 3.11
CA PRO A 172 -15.18 -9.36 2.00
C PRO A 172 -14.64 -8.65 0.76
N PHE A 173 -13.98 -9.41 -0.10
CA PHE A 173 -13.63 -8.98 -1.45
C PHE A 173 -13.97 -10.07 -2.47
N SER A 174 -14.19 -9.64 -3.71
CA SER A 174 -14.26 -10.52 -4.87
C SER A 174 -13.49 -9.88 -6.04
N ALA A 175 -12.72 -10.70 -6.75
CA ALA A 175 -12.06 -10.34 -8.00
C ALA A 175 -12.41 -11.39 -9.07
N ARG A 176 -12.83 -10.94 -10.25
CA ARG A 176 -13.39 -11.79 -11.29
C ARG A 176 -12.49 -11.81 -12.54
N PRO A 177 -12.17 -13.00 -13.10
CA PRO A 177 -11.57 -13.12 -14.44
C PRO A 177 -12.48 -12.55 -15.53
N ASP A 178 -11.89 -12.15 -16.66
CA ASP A 178 -12.71 -11.73 -17.80
C ASP A 178 -13.67 -12.85 -18.25
N SER A 179 -14.89 -12.48 -18.61
CA SER A 179 -15.94 -13.42 -19.00
C SER A 179 -15.58 -14.26 -20.24
N THR A 180 -14.66 -13.81 -21.10
CA THR A 180 -14.23 -14.58 -22.29
C THR A 180 -13.30 -15.74 -21.93
N ILE A 181 -12.56 -15.64 -20.82
CA ILE A 181 -11.59 -16.65 -20.38
C ILE A 181 -12.02 -17.39 -19.12
N VAL A 182 -13.10 -16.96 -18.46
CA VAL A 182 -13.52 -17.43 -17.14
C VAL A 182 -13.60 -18.95 -17.06
N LYS A 183 -14.05 -19.63 -18.12
CA LYS A 183 -14.17 -21.10 -18.15
C LYS A 183 -12.83 -21.82 -17.98
N ASN A 184 -11.72 -21.17 -18.35
CA ASN A 184 -10.37 -21.72 -18.29
C ASN A 184 -9.66 -21.41 -16.97
N ALA A 185 -10.17 -20.49 -16.14
CA ALA A 185 -9.55 -20.12 -14.87
C ALA A 185 -9.55 -21.29 -13.89
N ASN A 186 -8.38 -21.82 -13.52
CA ASN A 186 -8.23 -23.02 -12.69
C ASN A 186 -7.81 -22.70 -11.26
N TYR A 187 -6.87 -21.77 -11.06
CA TYR A 187 -6.44 -21.29 -9.74
C TYR A 187 -5.85 -19.87 -9.82
N PHE A 188 -5.68 -19.26 -8.65
CA PHE A 188 -5.09 -17.94 -8.48
C PHE A 188 -3.70 -18.03 -7.83
N SER A 189 -2.79 -17.14 -8.24
CA SER A 189 -1.48 -16.96 -7.61
C SER A 189 -1.14 -15.47 -7.50
N CYS A 190 0.01 -15.15 -6.90
CA CYS A 190 0.45 -13.77 -6.64
C CYS A 190 -0.64 -12.91 -5.96
N ALA A 191 -1.53 -13.54 -5.20
CA ALA A 191 -2.65 -12.85 -4.61
C ALA A 191 -2.17 -12.02 -3.43
N GLY A 192 -2.45 -10.72 -3.53
CA GLY A 192 -1.99 -9.72 -2.59
C GLY A 192 -2.96 -8.55 -2.54
N PHE A 193 -2.55 -7.48 -1.87
CA PHE A 193 -3.33 -6.26 -1.77
C PHE A 193 -2.44 -5.04 -1.95
N ASP A 194 -3.01 -3.97 -2.48
CA ASP A 194 -2.36 -2.66 -2.59
C ASP A 194 -3.20 -1.64 -1.83
N PRO A 195 -2.74 -1.16 -0.66
CA PRO A 195 -3.35 -0.03 0.00
C PRO A 195 -2.80 1.29 -0.54
N ASP A 196 -3.60 2.34 -0.54
CA ASP A 196 -3.02 3.69 -0.55
C ASP A 196 -2.16 3.86 0.71
N ALA A 197 -1.04 4.59 0.61
CA ALA A 197 -0.16 4.85 1.75
C ALA A 197 -1.01 5.30 2.94
N SER A 198 -0.99 4.49 4.00
CA SER A 198 -1.90 4.65 5.14
C SER A 198 -1.67 6.02 5.76
N ILE A 199 -2.69 6.87 5.77
CA ILE A 199 -2.66 8.06 6.61
C ILE A 199 -2.92 7.57 8.03
N ASN A 200 -1.91 7.67 8.88
CA ASN A 200 -2.04 7.45 10.33
C ASN A 200 -3.24 8.26 10.82
N THR A 201 -4.24 7.58 11.37
CA THR A 201 -5.51 8.18 11.76
C THR A 201 -5.99 7.64 13.09
N LEU A 202 -6.57 8.51 13.91
CA LEU A 202 -7.30 8.16 15.13
C LEU A 202 -8.80 8.18 14.85
N TYR A 203 -9.53 7.17 15.35
CA TYR A 203 -10.98 7.11 15.25
C TYR A 203 -11.63 8.07 16.25
N LEU A 204 -12.48 8.98 15.77
CA LEU A 204 -13.16 10.00 16.58
C LEU A 204 -14.58 9.58 17.00
N GLY A 205 -15.04 8.39 16.59
CA GLY A 205 -16.46 8.01 16.68
C GLY A 205 -17.28 8.46 15.48
N ASN A 206 -18.45 7.84 15.30
CA ASN A 206 -19.41 8.16 14.22
C ASN A 206 -18.81 8.19 12.81
N GLY A 207 -17.83 7.32 12.53
CA GLY A 207 -17.16 7.27 11.23
C GLY A 207 -16.22 8.45 10.92
N LYS A 208 -15.91 9.32 11.89
CA LYS A 208 -14.94 10.42 11.74
C LYS A 208 -13.53 10.01 12.16
N PHE A 209 -12.52 10.65 11.57
CA PHE A 209 -11.12 10.34 11.80
C PHE A 209 -10.27 11.61 11.90
N LEU A 210 -9.22 11.56 12.72
CA LEU A 210 -8.19 12.58 12.83
C LEU A 210 -6.88 12.05 12.25
N PRO A 211 -6.36 12.58 11.14
CA PRO A 211 -5.04 12.22 10.67
C PRO A 211 -3.97 12.74 11.63
N TYR A 212 -2.88 11.98 11.80
CA TYR A 212 -1.77 12.36 12.66
C TYR A 212 -0.42 11.94 12.06
N GLY A 213 0.66 12.57 12.49
CA GLY A 213 2.03 12.09 12.32
C GLY A 213 2.67 11.88 13.68
N LEU A 214 3.37 10.77 13.87
CA LEU A 214 4.05 10.47 15.13
C LEU A 214 5.48 10.03 14.83
N GLU A 215 6.46 10.73 15.41
CA GLU A 215 7.89 10.46 15.23
C GLU A 215 8.55 10.31 16.61
N SER A 216 9.12 9.14 16.90
CA SER A 216 9.85 8.91 18.15
C SER A 216 10.73 7.66 18.11
N VAL A 217 11.71 7.59 19.02
CA VAL A 217 12.47 6.38 19.38
C VAL A 217 12.01 5.90 20.76
N ALA A 218 10.70 5.75 20.91
CA ALA A 218 10.03 5.28 22.13
C ALA A 218 9.06 4.16 21.79
N ARG A 219 8.82 3.26 22.76
CA ARG A 219 7.66 2.37 22.71
C ARG A 219 6.42 3.19 23.02
N ILE A 220 5.47 3.21 22.09
CA ILE A 220 4.17 3.88 22.27
C ILE A 220 3.10 2.81 22.43
N SER A 221 2.24 2.96 23.44
CA SER A 221 1.09 2.06 23.66
C SER A 221 -0.17 2.84 24.04
N ASN A 222 -1.35 2.21 23.94
CA ASN A 222 -2.65 2.79 24.27
C ASN A 222 -2.94 4.14 23.56
N PHE A 223 -2.43 4.32 22.33
CA PHE A 223 -2.60 5.54 21.54
C PHE A 223 -4.02 5.67 20.98
N LEU A 224 -4.85 6.48 21.65
CA LEU A 224 -6.29 6.55 21.44
C LEU A 224 -6.78 8.00 21.55
N TYR A 225 -7.90 8.29 20.88
CA TYR A 225 -8.65 9.53 21.09
C TYR A 225 -9.86 9.25 22.00
N ASP A 226 -10.03 10.07 23.03
CA ASP A 226 -11.17 10.09 23.92
C ASP A 226 -12.05 11.30 23.59
N ASN A 227 -13.24 11.02 23.07
CA ASN A 227 -14.23 12.02 22.69
C ASN A 227 -14.89 12.69 23.92
N SER A 228 -14.92 12.03 25.08
CA SER A 228 -15.52 12.60 26.29
C SER A 228 -14.70 13.75 26.87
N THR A 229 -13.38 13.73 26.64
CA THR A 229 -12.43 14.73 27.16
C THR A 229 -11.75 15.53 26.05
N ASP A 230 -12.14 15.34 24.79
CA ASP A 230 -11.49 15.89 23.59
C ASP A 230 -9.96 15.78 23.66
N SER A 231 -9.46 14.56 23.88
CA SER A 231 -8.04 14.34 24.12
C SER A 231 -7.47 13.10 23.44
N ILE A 232 -6.23 13.20 22.97
CA ILE A 232 -5.41 12.05 22.60
C ILE A 232 -4.63 11.61 23.84
N SER A 233 -4.66 10.32 24.16
CA SER A 233 -3.88 9.73 25.25
C SER A 233 -3.02 8.58 24.74
N PHE A 234 -1.84 8.41 25.35
CA PHE A 234 -0.94 7.28 25.10
C PHE A 234 0.08 7.11 26.22
N ASN A 235 0.68 5.93 26.31
CA ASN A 235 1.87 5.70 27.14
C ASN A 235 3.11 5.72 26.24
N ALA A 236 4.20 6.28 26.76
CA ALA A 236 5.48 6.37 26.07
C ALA A 236 6.62 5.94 26.99
N ASP A 237 7.47 5.03 26.51
CA ASP A 237 8.67 4.54 27.19
C ASP A 237 9.86 4.74 26.23
N HIS A 238 10.69 5.74 26.52
CA HIS A 238 11.74 6.16 25.59
C HIS A 238 12.98 5.28 25.71
N TYR A 239 13.48 4.73 24.60
CA TYR A 239 14.58 3.75 24.65
C TYR A 239 15.93 4.35 25.07
N ASN A 240 16.09 5.67 24.95
CA ASN A 240 17.24 6.38 25.51
C ASN A 240 17.10 6.48 27.04
N PRO A 241 18.08 6.00 27.83
CA PRO A 241 18.05 6.08 29.30
C PRO A 241 18.09 7.51 29.86
N LEU A 242 18.31 8.53 29.02
CA LEU A 242 18.19 9.94 29.39
C LEU A 242 16.84 10.56 28.98
N GLY A 243 15.92 9.77 28.43
CA GLY A 243 14.71 10.26 27.80
C GLY A 243 14.92 10.81 26.39
N GLY A 244 13.86 11.37 25.82
CA GLY A 244 13.90 11.98 24.49
C GLY A 244 12.53 12.44 24.01
N PHE A 245 12.47 12.98 22.80
CA PHE A 245 11.25 13.60 22.29
C PHE A 245 10.33 12.59 21.58
N VAL A 246 9.03 12.75 21.84
CA VAL A 246 7.94 12.25 21.00
C VAL A 246 7.33 13.44 20.27
N THR A 247 7.38 13.42 18.94
CA THR A 247 6.81 14.46 18.10
C THR A 247 5.46 14.00 17.56
N LEU A 248 4.39 14.71 17.93
CA LEU A 248 3.05 14.50 17.38
C LEU A 248 2.67 15.67 16.47
N LYS A 249 2.11 15.35 15.30
CA LYS A 249 1.57 16.29 14.32
C LYS A 249 0.09 16.00 14.11
N ILE A 250 -0.76 17.01 14.23
CA ILE A 250 -2.20 16.91 13.94
C ILE A 250 -2.67 18.12 13.13
N PRO A 251 -3.77 18.04 12.37
CA PRO A 251 -4.38 19.19 11.74
C PRO A 251 -4.67 20.31 12.74
N GLN A 252 -4.41 21.55 12.32
CA GLN A 252 -4.92 22.72 13.00
C GLN A 252 -6.29 23.06 12.41
N LEU A 253 -7.34 23.04 13.23
CA LEU A 253 -8.71 23.29 12.77
C LEU A 253 -9.08 24.77 12.85
N GLU A 254 -8.49 25.49 13.80
CA GLU A 254 -8.76 26.91 14.04
C GLU A 254 -7.46 27.68 14.34
N ASP A 255 -7.44 28.96 13.99
CA ASP A 255 -6.27 29.82 14.18
C ASP A 255 -5.89 30.00 15.67
N ASN A 256 -6.90 30.01 16.55
CA ASN A 256 -6.76 30.20 17.99
C ASN A 256 -6.89 28.89 18.80
N GLN A 257 -6.88 27.73 18.16
CA GLN A 257 -7.05 26.42 18.82
C GLN A 257 -6.05 26.26 19.97
N ILE A 258 -6.52 26.05 21.21
CA ILE A 258 -5.66 25.86 22.39
C ILE A 258 -5.52 24.36 22.65
N ILE A 259 -4.27 23.88 22.71
CA ILE A 259 -3.96 22.53 23.14
C ILE A 259 -3.17 22.55 24.45
N THR A 260 -3.41 21.56 25.31
CA THR A 260 -2.72 21.41 26.59
C THR A 260 -2.15 20.01 26.71
N ILE A 261 -0.89 19.90 27.12
CA ILE A 261 -0.16 18.64 27.26
C ILE A 261 -0.02 18.32 28.75
N PHE A 262 -0.32 17.08 29.10
CA PHE A 262 -0.16 16.50 30.42
C PHE A 262 0.81 15.33 30.34
N LEU A 263 1.75 15.28 31.27
CA LEU A 263 2.65 14.14 31.49
C LEU A 263 2.35 13.62 32.91
N ASP A 264 1.92 12.37 33.02
CA ASP A 264 1.46 11.77 34.30
C ASP A 264 0.41 12.62 35.03
N ASP A 265 -0.57 13.10 34.26
CA ASP A 265 -1.63 14.01 34.69
C ASP A 265 -1.14 15.36 35.25
N LEU A 266 0.16 15.64 35.20
CA LEU A 266 0.74 16.94 35.51
C LEU A 266 0.79 17.79 34.24
N GLY A 267 0.18 18.96 34.29
CA GLY A 267 0.20 19.91 33.19
C GLY A 267 1.63 20.38 32.88
N VAL A 268 2.04 20.31 31.62
CA VAL A 268 3.35 20.77 31.16
C VAL A 268 3.24 22.24 30.74
N THR A 269 3.85 23.14 31.52
CA THR A 269 3.81 24.58 31.25
C THR A 269 4.76 25.02 30.14
N ASP A 270 5.86 24.28 29.94
CA ASP A 270 6.91 24.59 28.96
C ASP A 270 6.79 23.73 27.68
N ALA A 271 5.57 23.33 27.34
CA ALA A 271 5.31 22.47 26.20
C ALA A 271 5.78 23.13 24.88
N GLN A 272 6.60 22.40 24.10
CA GLN A 272 7.04 22.86 22.79
C GLN A 272 5.94 22.62 21.75
N ILE A 273 5.05 23.61 21.60
CA ILE A 273 3.94 23.58 20.65
C ILE A 273 4.19 24.61 19.55
N SER A 274 4.10 24.18 18.30
CA SER A 274 4.16 25.06 17.13
C SER A 274 2.91 24.91 16.26
N LYS A 275 2.48 26.02 15.66
CA LYS A 275 1.27 26.12 14.84
C LYS A 275 1.59 26.93 13.59
N ASN A 276 1.08 26.50 12.43
CA ASN A 276 1.33 27.17 11.15
C ASN A 276 0.07 27.44 10.31
N GLY A 277 -1.12 27.35 10.94
CA GLY A 277 -2.42 27.48 10.27
C GLY A 277 -2.89 26.24 9.52
N LYS A 278 -2.07 25.16 9.51
CA LYS A 278 -2.41 23.87 8.89
C LYS A 278 -2.17 22.69 9.81
N THR A 279 -1.12 22.77 10.62
CA THR A 279 -0.63 21.67 11.45
C THR A 279 -0.21 22.21 12.80
N ILE A 280 -0.65 21.53 13.86
CA ILE A 280 -0.13 21.66 15.20
C ILE A 280 0.94 20.58 15.37
N THR A 281 2.15 20.99 15.75
CA THR A 281 3.25 20.07 16.07
C THR A 281 3.62 20.23 17.53
N THR A 282 3.64 19.13 18.27
CA THR A 282 4.04 19.07 19.68
C THR A 282 5.30 18.23 19.82
N ASN A 283 6.36 18.79 20.43
CA ASN A 283 7.52 18.01 20.86
C ASN A 283 7.43 17.79 22.36
N ILE A 284 7.21 16.54 22.76
CA ILE A 284 6.98 16.15 24.16
C ILE A 284 8.22 15.42 24.63
N PHE A 285 8.93 15.99 25.60
CA PHE A 285 10.05 15.28 26.21
C PHE A 285 9.51 14.22 27.16
N ILE A 286 9.84 12.96 26.88
CA ILE A 286 9.52 11.80 27.71
C ILE A 286 10.79 11.49 28.53
N PRO A 287 10.74 11.60 29.86
CA PRO A 287 11.83 11.18 30.73
C PRO A 287 12.11 9.67 30.63
N PRO A 288 13.18 9.18 31.29
CA PRO A 288 13.41 7.74 31.42
C PRO A 288 12.22 7.04 32.08
N ASP A 289 12.01 5.76 31.73
CA ASP A 289 10.87 4.92 32.12
C ASP A 289 9.56 5.24 31.35
N GLU A 290 8.52 4.46 31.61
CA GLU A 290 7.23 4.61 30.96
C GLU A 290 6.40 5.72 31.62
N HIS A 291 5.92 6.65 30.81
CA HIS A 291 5.09 7.78 31.23
C HIS A 291 3.79 7.84 30.43
N SER A 292 2.74 8.35 31.08
CA SER A 292 1.47 8.62 30.43
C SER A 292 1.44 10.03 29.86
N VAL A 293 0.93 10.17 28.64
CA VAL A 293 0.80 11.44 27.93
C VAL A 293 -0.65 11.64 27.56
N ARG A 294 -1.18 12.83 27.84
CA ARG A 294 -2.50 13.26 27.40
C ARG A 294 -2.43 14.65 26.77
N ILE A 295 -3.05 14.82 25.62
CA ILE A 295 -3.10 16.08 24.88
C ILE A 295 -4.57 16.43 24.69
N SER A 296 -5.04 17.52 25.30
CA SER A 296 -6.44 17.95 25.26
C SER A 296 -6.63 19.15 24.32
N GLY A 297 -7.86 19.36 23.83
CA GLY A 297 -8.23 20.46 22.94
C GLY A 297 -8.02 20.15 21.45
N ILE A 298 -8.24 18.89 21.07
CA ILE A 298 -7.88 18.34 19.75
C ILE A 298 -8.89 18.77 18.67
N LEU A 299 -10.18 18.71 18.97
CA LEU A 299 -11.25 19.11 18.04
C LEU A 299 -11.86 20.45 18.40
N HIS A 300 -11.66 20.94 19.64
CA HIS A 300 -12.25 22.15 20.18
C HIS A 300 -13.78 22.17 19.99
N HIS A 301 -14.46 21.22 20.64
CA HIS A 301 -15.92 21.24 20.71
C HIS A 301 -16.39 22.49 21.48
N SER A 302 -17.10 23.37 20.77
CA SER A 302 -17.89 24.45 21.38
C SER A 302 -19.16 23.91 22.04
#